data_AF-A0A7C4WBE6-F1
#
_entry.id   AF-A0A7C4WBE6-F1
#
_cell.length_a   1.000
_cell.length_b   1.000
_cell.length_c   1.000
_cell.angle_alpha   90.00
_cell.angle_beta   90.00
_cell.angle_gamma   90.00
#
_symmetry.space_group_name_H-M   'P 1'
#
loop_
_entity.id
_entity.type
_entity.pdbx_description
1 polymer ?
#
loop_
_entity_poly.entity_id
_entity_poly.type
_entity_poly.pdbx_seq_one_letter_code
_entity_poly.pdbx_strand_id
1 'polypeptide(L)'
;MRLAAFISGGKDSILAMHKAAEDNEISCLISVVSENIDSFMFHTVNIHLTDAIAVAMGKPLYKVFVSGEEEKEVEELKKQLSILKVDGIVIGGIRSKYQRKRFKKIADDLSIELITPLWHIDERKILEEVKEKFEAVIVKVSAYGMDESFLGKKINDEVIGKLVELNEKYGINLAGEGGEFETLVVDAPLYRRKIVIKDYDIIREPLSATMIVKSFYLAPK
;
A
#
# COMPACT_ATOMS: atom_id res chain seq x y z
N MET A 1 -17.63 -4.85 12.32
CA MET A 1 -16.62 -4.30 13.27
C MET A 1 -16.27 -2.86 12.88
N ARG A 2 -15.78 -2.06 13.82
CA ARG A 2 -15.12 -0.75 13.59
C ARG A 2 -13.64 -0.98 13.42
N LEU A 3 -13.10 -0.76 12.23
CA LEU A 3 -11.72 -1.11 11.89
C LEU A 3 -10.87 0.16 11.63
N ALA A 4 -9.58 0.07 11.90
CA ALA A 4 -8.58 1.02 11.39
C ALA A 4 -7.75 0.34 10.28
N ALA A 5 -7.64 0.98 9.12
CA ALA A 5 -6.96 0.38 7.97
C ALA A 5 -5.58 1.00 7.75
N PHE A 6 -4.54 0.16 7.73
CA PHE A 6 -3.20 0.57 7.34
C PHE A 6 -3.17 0.80 5.83
N ILE A 7 -2.79 2.02 5.43
CA ILE A 7 -2.62 2.41 4.04
C ILE A 7 -1.20 2.91 3.80
N SER A 8 -0.65 2.53 2.65
CA SER A 8 0.57 3.12 2.09
C SER A 8 0.29 3.96 0.84
N GLY A 9 -0.93 3.86 0.31
CA GLY A 9 -1.29 4.33 -1.03
C GLY A 9 -1.07 3.28 -2.13
N GLY A 10 -0.35 2.20 -1.84
CA GLY A 10 -0.17 1.08 -2.77
C GLY A 10 -1.41 0.20 -2.91
N LYS A 11 -1.48 -0.51 -4.05
CA LYS A 11 -2.62 -1.33 -4.47
C LYS A 11 -3.08 -2.32 -3.39
N ASP A 12 -2.16 -2.97 -2.67
CA ASP A 12 -2.50 -4.04 -1.73
C ASP A 12 -3.14 -3.47 -0.46
N SER A 13 -2.60 -2.37 0.06
CA SER A 13 -3.15 -1.68 1.23
C SER A 13 -4.55 -1.13 0.95
N ILE A 14 -4.77 -0.56 -0.24
CA ILE A 14 -6.06 -0.03 -0.66
C ILE A 14 -7.05 -1.16 -0.97
N LEU A 15 -6.61 -2.26 -1.59
CA LEU A 15 -7.46 -3.42 -1.85
C LEU A 15 -7.90 -4.11 -0.55
N ALA A 16 -6.98 -4.34 0.38
CA ALA A 16 -7.29 -4.92 1.67
C ALA A 16 -8.31 -4.07 2.44
N MET A 17 -8.12 -2.74 2.44
CA MET A 17 -9.09 -1.81 3.03
C MET A 17 -10.46 -1.90 2.36
N HIS A 18 -10.53 -1.94 1.01
CA HIS A 18 -11.80 -2.09 0.29
C HIS A 18 -12.51 -3.40 0.66
N LYS A 19 -11.79 -4.53 0.66
CA LYS A 19 -12.38 -5.83 1.05
C LYS A 19 -12.88 -5.81 2.47
N ALA A 20 -12.12 -5.26 3.41
CA ALA A 20 -12.56 -5.14 4.80
C ALA A 20 -13.81 -4.25 4.93
N ALA A 21 -13.94 -3.22 4.10
CA ALA A 21 -15.07 -2.29 4.09
C ALA A 21 -16.38 -2.90 3.55
N GLU A 22 -16.35 -4.06 2.90
CA GLU A 22 -17.56 -4.73 2.38
C GLU A 22 -18.49 -5.14 3.52
N ASP A 23 -17.93 -5.64 4.64
CA ASP A 23 -18.69 -6.12 5.81
C ASP A 23 -18.43 -5.31 7.10
N ASN A 24 -17.56 -4.28 7.05
CA ASN A 24 -17.13 -3.54 8.23
C ASN A 24 -17.05 -2.03 8.02
N GLU A 25 -17.10 -1.28 9.12
CA GLU A 25 -16.90 0.15 9.11
C GLU A 25 -15.40 0.47 9.19
N ILE A 26 -14.83 1.06 8.13
CA ILE A 26 -13.49 1.67 8.21
C ILE A 26 -13.61 3.01 8.93
N SER A 27 -13.27 3.04 10.21
CA SER A 27 -13.40 4.21 11.08
C SER A 27 -12.33 5.27 10.82
N CYS A 28 -11.10 4.83 10.56
CA CYS A 28 -9.98 5.69 10.21
C CYS A 28 -8.93 4.94 9.37
N LEU A 29 -8.04 5.71 8.77
CA LEU A 29 -6.88 5.26 8.04
C LEU A 29 -5.63 5.47 8.91
N ILE A 30 -4.66 4.59 8.78
CA ILE A 30 -3.36 4.69 9.44
C ILE A 30 -2.29 4.70 8.36
N SER A 31 -1.41 5.69 8.39
CA SER A 31 -0.19 5.71 7.57
C SER A 31 1.01 5.69 8.48
N VAL A 32 1.92 4.74 8.28
CA VAL A 32 3.17 4.68 9.04
C VAL A 32 4.26 5.41 8.28
N VAL A 33 4.96 6.31 8.96
CA VAL A 33 6.11 7.05 8.45
C VAL A 33 7.32 6.60 9.26
N SER A 34 8.21 5.87 8.60
CA SER A 34 9.47 5.38 9.17
C SER A 34 10.58 6.39 8.91
N GLU A 35 11.42 6.67 9.92
CA GLU A 35 12.68 7.40 9.73
C GLU A 35 13.69 6.57 8.91
N ASN A 36 13.60 5.24 8.98
CA ASN A 36 14.36 4.33 8.13
C ASN A 36 13.72 4.23 6.74
N ILE A 37 14.42 4.76 5.72
CA ILE A 37 14.00 4.76 4.31
C ILE A 37 14.02 3.34 3.71
N ASP A 38 14.87 2.46 4.25
CA ASP A 38 15.04 1.06 3.83
C ASP A 38 14.22 0.09 4.70
N SER A 39 13.13 0.56 5.34
CA SER A 39 12.29 -0.29 6.20
C SER A 39 11.72 -1.47 5.43
N PHE A 40 12.00 -2.69 5.91
CA PHE A 40 11.39 -3.93 5.40
C PHE A 40 9.89 -4.03 5.74
N MET A 41 9.37 -3.19 6.64
CA MET A 41 7.98 -3.25 7.08
C MET A 41 7.07 -2.26 6.33
N PHE A 42 7.58 -1.07 5.99
CA PHE A 42 6.77 0.05 5.55
C PHE A 42 7.14 0.55 4.15
N HIS A 43 6.12 0.84 3.37
CA HIS A 43 6.23 1.44 2.05
C HIS A 43 6.56 2.94 2.19
N THR A 44 7.62 3.39 1.52
CA THR A 44 8.14 4.76 1.68
C THR A 44 7.85 5.65 0.47
N VAL A 45 7.68 5.06 -0.72
CA VAL A 45 7.48 5.84 -1.96
C VAL A 45 6.12 6.54 -1.94
N ASN A 46 6.16 7.86 -2.18
CA ASN A 46 4.99 8.74 -2.23
C ASN A 46 4.08 8.64 -0.98
N ILE A 47 4.61 8.32 0.19
CA ILE A 47 3.81 8.15 1.42
C ILE A 47 3.05 9.44 1.80
N HIS A 48 3.52 10.61 1.37
CA HIS A 48 2.84 11.91 1.53
C HIS A 48 1.51 12.00 0.76
N LEU A 49 1.24 11.11 -0.19
CA LEU A 49 -0.04 11.04 -0.90
C LEU A 49 -1.13 10.37 -0.05
N THR A 50 -0.79 9.73 1.07
CA THR A 50 -1.79 9.17 1.99
C THR A 50 -2.71 10.26 2.57
N ASP A 51 -2.23 11.49 2.74
CA ASP A 51 -3.07 12.64 3.10
C ASP A 51 -4.13 12.91 2.03
N ALA A 52 -3.71 12.91 0.76
CA ALA A 52 -4.60 13.13 -0.37
C ALA A 52 -5.63 12.01 -0.49
N ILE A 53 -5.21 10.76 -0.27
CA ILE A 53 -6.08 9.58 -0.25
C ILE A 53 -7.13 9.71 0.87
N ALA A 54 -6.72 10.13 2.06
CA ALA A 54 -7.64 10.31 3.18
C ALA A 54 -8.69 11.40 2.91
N VAL A 55 -8.27 12.53 2.33
CA VAL A 55 -9.19 13.59 1.88
C VAL A 55 -10.09 13.09 0.75
N ALA A 56 -9.55 12.36 -0.22
CA ALA A 56 -10.29 11.77 -1.32
C ALA A 56 -11.38 10.82 -0.81
N MET A 57 -11.08 9.97 0.17
CA MET A 57 -12.05 9.05 0.78
C MET A 57 -13.02 9.72 1.76
N GLY A 58 -12.66 10.90 2.29
CA GLY A 58 -13.38 11.55 3.38
C GLY A 58 -13.28 10.76 4.69
N LYS A 59 -12.09 10.23 5.00
CA LYS A 59 -11.80 9.47 6.23
C LYS A 59 -10.68 10.14 7.05
N PRO A 60 -10.72 10.08 8.38
CA PRO A 60 -9.61 10.55 9.21
C PRO A 60 -8.33 9.75 8.93
N LEU A 61 -7.19 10.44 8.91
CA LEU A 61 -5.86 9.82 8.80
C LEU A 61 -5.08 10.01 10.10
N TYR A 62 -4.61 8.91 10.65
CA TYR A 62 -3.66 8.88 11.75
C TYR A 62 -2.28 8.55 11.21
N LYS A 63 -1.36 9.53 11.25
CA LYS A 63 0.04 9.29 10.91
C LYS A 63 0.78 8.80 12.14
N VAL A 64 1.40 7.65 12.01
CA VAL A 64 2.21 7.03 13.05
C VAL A 64 3.67 7.16 12.64
N PHE A 65 4.48 7.80 13.49
CA PHE A 65 5.90 7.97 13.24
C PHE A 65 6.68 6.93 14.04
N VAL A 66 7.59 6.23 13.38
CA VAL A 66 8.43 5.19 14.00
C VAL A 66 9.88 5.40 13.62
N SER A 67 10.79 4.99 14.52
CA SER A 67 12.23 5.04 14.31
C SER A 67 12.71 4.13 13.17
N GLY A 68 11.97 3.05 12.89
CA GLY A 68 12.39 2.02 11.94
C GLY A 68 13.51 1.11 12.49
N GLU A 69 13.80 1.22 13.80
CA GLU A 69 14.63 0.27 14.54
C GLU A 69 13.81 -1.01 14.79
N GLU A 70 14.37 -2.15 14.41
CA GLU A 70 13.69 -3.45 14.56
C GLU A 70 13.26 -3.70 16.02
N GLU A 71 12.08 -4.28 16.21
CA GLU A 71 11.38 -4.47 17.50
C GLU A 71 10.92 -3.17 18.20
N LYS A 72 11.70 -2.10 18.20
CA LYS A 72 11.32 -0.81 18.79
C LYS A 72 10.16 -0.17 18.03
N GLU A 73 10.18 -0.23 16.70
CA GLU A 73 9.09 0.28 15.85
C GLU A 73 7.73 -0.37 16.16
N VAL A 74 7.74 -1.63 16.61
CA VAL A 74 6.53 -2.39 16.96
C VAL A 74 5.90 -1.84 18.22
N GLU A 75 6.73 -1.55 19.23
CA GLU A 75 6.28 -0.97 20.50
C GLU A 75 5.84 0.49 20.33
N GLU A 76 6.56 1.26 19.49
CA GLU A 76 6.19 2.64 19.11
C GLU A 76 4.85 2.69 18.39
N LEU A 77 4.64 1.78 17.43
CA LEU A 77 3.39 1.62 16.71
C LEU A 77 2.26 1.24 17.67
N LYS A 78 2.46 0.20 18.50
CA LYS A 78 1.47 -0.23 19.51
C LYS A 78 1.04 0.91 20.42
N LYS A 79 2.00 1.68 20.97
CA LYS A 79 1.73 2.80 21.87
C LYS A 79 0.83 3.83 21.18
N GLN A 80 1.11 4.16 19.92
CA GLN A 80 0.32 5.13 19.16
C GLN A 80 -1.06 4.60 18.76
N LEU A 81 -1.22 3.30 18.54
CA LEU A 81 -2.52 2.69 18.24
C LEU A 81 -3.41 2.52 19.47
N SER A 82 -2.83 2.45 20.68
CA SER A 82 -3.57 2.21 21.93
C SER A 82 -4.66 3.25 22.24
N ILE A 83 -4.57 4.44 21.66
CA ILE A 83 -5.58 5.49 21.82
C ILE A 83 -6.78 5.34 20.88
N LEU A 84 -6.68 4.47 19.87
CA LEU A 84 -7.73 4.26 18.88
C LEU A 84 -8.79 3.32 19.46
N LYS A 85 -10.05 3.76 19.41
CA LYS A 85 -11.20 2.97 19.84
C LYS A 85 -11.76 2.19 18.64
N VAL A 86 -11.10 1.09 18.30
CA VAL A 86 -11.45 0.19 17.19
C VAL A 86 -11.48 -1.25 17.65
N ASP A 87 -12.27 -2.08 16.96
CA ASP A 87 -12.40 -3.50 17.25
C ASP A 87 -11.31 -4.33 16.53
N GLY A 88 -10.62 -3.73 15.54
CA GLY A 88 -9.60 -4.42 14.76
C GLY A 88 -8.81 -3.51 13.82
N ILE A 89 -7.72 -4.05 13.29
CA ILE A 89 -6.85 -3.42 12.30
C ILE A 89 -6.80 -4.23 11.01
N VAL A 90 -6.71 -3.54 9.87
CA VAL A 90 -6.59 -4.15 8.54
C VAL A 90 -5.21 -3.85 7.97
N ILE A 91 -4.53 -4.88 7.43
CA ILE A 91 -3.26 -4.72 6.72
C ILE A 91 -3.30 -5.36 5.33
N GLY A 92 -2.48 -4.85 4.42
CA GLY A 92 -2.37 -5.30 3.02
C GLY A 92 -1.32 -6.38 2.74
N GLY A 93 -0.86 -7.13 3.74
CA GLY A 93 0.16 -8.17 3.55
C GLY A 93 -0.39 -9.43 2.85
N ILE A 94 0.37 -10.01 1.91
CA ILE A 94 -0.05 -11.16 1.09
C ILE A 94 0.55 -12.48 1.60
N ARG A 95 1.87 -12.56 1.76
CA ARG A 95 2.62 -13.75 2.23
C ARG A 95 3.69 -13.45 3.29
N SER A 96 4.05 -12.20 3.54
CA SER A 96 5.07 -11.81 4.54
C SER A 96 4.70 -12.23 5.96
N LYS A 97 5.23 -13.37 6.41
CA LYS A 97 5.09 -13.86 7.79
C LYS A 97 5.74 -12.91 8.80
N TYR A 98 6.82 -12.24 8.39
CA TYR A 98 7.55 -11.25 9.19
C TYR A 98 6.63 -10.08 9.57
N GLN A 99 5.95 -9.49 8.59
CA GLN A 99 5.00 -8.39 8.81
C GLN A 99 3.78 -8.87 9.61
N ARG A 100 3.16 -9.99 9.19
CA ARG A 100 1.96 -10.53 9.85
C ARG A 100 2.18 -10.86 11.32
N LYS A 101 3.34 -11.45 11.69
CA LYS A 101 3.65 -11.80 13.08
C LYS A 101 3.71 -10.56 13.98
N ARG A 102 4.28 -9.45 13.50
CA ARG A 102 4.40 -8.20 14.28
C ARG A 102 3.06 -7.52 14.47
N PHE A 103 2.26 -7.41 13.41
CA PHE A 103 0.89 -6.89 13.53
C PHE A 103 0.01 -7.79 14.40
N LYS A 104 0.21 -9.11 14.37
CA LYS A 104 -0.52 -10.03 15.25
C LYS A 104 -0.17 -9.80 16.72
N LYS A 105 1.12 -9.64 17.05
CA LYS A 105 1.57 -9.26 18.40
C LYS A 105 0.91 -7.95 18.87
N ILE A 106 0.90 -6.92 18.02
CA ILE A 106 0.24 -5.64 18.34
C ILE A 106 -1.25 -5.82 18.59
N ALA A 107 -1.95 -6.55 17.72
CA ALA A 107 -3.38 -6.80 17.84
C ALA A 107 -3.73 -7.57 19.13
N ASP A 108 -2.93 -8.60 19.47
CA ASP A 108 -3.07 -9.37 20.70
C ASP A 108 -2.86 -8.50 21.95
N ASP A 109 -1.79 -7.72 21.98
CA ASP A 109 -1.48 -6.82 23.11
C ASP A 109 -2.56 -5.75 23.33
N LEU A 110 -3.22 -5.31 22.24
CA LEU A 110 -4.30 -4.32 22.29
C LEU A 110 -5.69 -4.96 22.43
N SER A 111 -5.80 -6.30 22.45
CA SER A 111 -7.07 -7.03 22.48
C SER A 111 -8.03 -6.64 21.34
N ILE A 112 -7.50 -6.51 20.13
CA ILE A 112 -8.25 -6.20 18.90
C ILE A 112 -7.98 -7.26 17.82
N GLU A 113 -8.84 -7.35 16.81
CA GLU A 113 -8.65 -8.31 15.72
C GLU A 113 -7.65 -7.86 14.65
N LEU A 114 -6.93 -8.82 14.07
CA LEU A 114 -6.09 -8.60 12.89
C LEU A 114 -6.78 -9.14 11.64
N ILE A 115 -7.16 -8.24 10.73
CA ILE A 115 -7.81 -8.56 9.47
C ILE A 115 -6.76 -8.50 8.34
N THR A 116 -6.61 -9.62 7.62
CA THR A 116 -5.63 -9.78 6.53
C THR A 116 -6.30 -10.33 5.27
N PRO A 117 -7.10 -9.52 4.55
CA PRO A 117 -7.98 -10.00 3.46
C PRO A 117 -7.23 -10.58 2.26
N LEU A 118 -5.96 -10.22 2.09
CA LEU A 118 -5.12 -10.66 0.97
C LEU A 118 -4.21 -11.84 1.32
N TRP A 119 -4.25 -12.33 2.57
CA TRP A 119 -3.35 -13.37 3.02
C TRP A 119 -3.54 -14.66 2.24
N HIS A 120 -2.46 -15.15 1.61
CA HIS A 120 -2.46 -16.32 0.74
C HIS A 120 -3.40 -16.25 -0.47
N ILE A 121 -3.87 -15.06 -0.85
CA ILE A 121 -4.55 -14.88 -2.13
C ILE A 121 -3.53 -15.00 -3.26
N ASP A 122 -3.98 -15.57 -4.38
CA ASP A 122 -3.18 -15.68 -5.60
C ASP A 122 -2.82 -14.29 -6.15
N GLU A 123 -1.55 -14.09 -6.48
CA GLU A 123 -1.01 -12.80 -6.89
C GLU A 123 -1.65 -12.28 -8.18
N ARG A 124 -1.93 -13.18 -9.13
CA ARG A 124 -2.61 -12.82 -10.37
C ARG A 124 -4.03 -12.37 -10.07
N LYS A 125 -4.78 -13.08 -9.21
CA LYS A 125 -6.12 -12.64 -8.81
C LYS A 125 -6.12 -11.24 -8.17
N ILE A 126 -5.10 -10.91 -7.37
CA ILE A 126 -4.96 -9.55 -6.81
C ILE A 126 -4.80 -8.52 -7.94
N LEU A 127 -3.91 -8.78 -8.92
CA LEU A 127 -3.71 -7.88 -10.05
C LEU A 127 -4.98 -7.69 -10.89
N GLU A 128 -5.71 -8.78 -11.17
CA GLU A 128 -6.96 -8.73 -11.92
C GLU A 128 -8.01 -7.88 -11.19
N GLU A 129 -8.16 -8.06 -9.88
CA GLU A 129 -9.11 -7.27 -9.09
C GLU A 129 -8.70 -5.79 -8.98
N VAL A 130 -7.40 -5.51 -8.85
CA VAL A 130 -6.86 -4.14 -8.89
C VAL A 130 -7.14 -3.49 -10.24
N LYS A 131 -6.90 -4.19 -11.35
CA LYS A 131 -7.20 -3.71 -12.69
C LYS A 131 -8.69 -3.36 -12.85
N GLU A 132 -9.57 -4.23 -12.36
CA GLU A 132 -11.01 -4.06 -12.52
C GLU A 132 -11.56 -2.91 -11.68
N LYS A 133 -11.04 -2.73 -10.46
CA LYS A 133 -11.62 -1.80 -9.49
C LYS A 133 -10.91 -0.45 -9.44
N PHE A 134 -9.60 -0.40 -9.68
CA PHE A 134 -8.76 0.75 -9.32
C PHE A 134 -8.01 1.36 -10.51
N GLU A 135 -7.72 2.64 -10.40
CA GLU A 135 -6.64 3.27 -11.15
C GLU A 135 -5.36 3.21 -10.30
N ALA A 136 -4.65 2.08 -10.37
CA ALA A 136 -3.33 1.92 -9.74
C ALA A 136 -2.23 2.17 -10.76
N VAL A 137 -1.31 3.10 -10.48
CA VAL A 137 -0.14 3.39 -11.34
C VAL A 137 1.14 2.86 -10.71
N ILE A 138 2.06 2.34 -11.52
CA ILE A 138 3.40 1.94 -11.06
C ILE A 138 4.23 3.19 -10.79
N VAL A 139 4.81 3.28 -9.59
CA VAL A 139 5.59 4.43 -9.13
C VAL A 139 7.04 4.07 -8.79
N LYS A 140 7.39 2.79 -8.73
CA LYS A 140 8.78 2.33 -8.59
C LYS A 140 8.94 1.00 -9.30
N VAL A 141 10.12 0.76 -9.84
CA VAL A 141 10.58 -0.53 -10.33
C VAL A 141 11.98 -0.80 -9.79
N SER A 142 12.25 -2.04 -9.41
CA SER A 142 13.52 -2.48 -8.81
C SER A 142 13.82 -3.95 -9.08
N ALA A 143 13.43 -4.46 -10.25
CA ALA A 143 13.64 -5.85 -10.64
C ALA A 143 14.20 -5.97 -12.05
N TYR A 144 15.00 -7.00 -12.29
CA TYR A 144 15.58 -7.25 -13.59
C TYR A 144 14.49 -7.48 -14.66
N GLY A 145 14.59 -6.77 -15.77
CA GLY A 145 13.59 -6.76 -16.84
C GLY A 145 12.45 -5.74 -16.65
N MET A 146 12.37 -5.06 -15.50
CA MET A 146 11.54 -3.87 -15.33
C MET A 146 12.39 -2.61 -15.50
N ASP A 147 11.98 -1.73 -16.39
CA ASP A 147 12.66 -0.45 -16.66
C ASP A 147 11.73 0.74 -16.41
N GLU A 148 12.25 1.95 -16.65
CA GLU A 148 11.52 3.20 -16.46
C GLU A 148 10.21 3.27 -17.27
N SER A 149 10.05 2.50 -18.34
CA SER A 149 8.85 2.52 -19.18
C SER A 149 7.58 2.03 -18.47
N PHE A 150 7.75 1.34 -17.33
CA PHE A 150 6.65 0.96 -16.45
C PHE A 150 6.15 2.12 -15.59
N LEU A 151 6.98 3.13 -15.30
CA LEU A 151 6.59 4.23 -14.43
C LEU A 151 5.41 5.02 -15.01
N GLY A 152 4.43 5.31 -14.16
CA GLY A 152 3.19 5.99 -14.53
C GLY A 152 2.19 5.12 -15.30
N LYS A 153 2.54 3.88 -15.66
CA LYS A 153 1.60 2.95 -16.31
C LYS A 153 0.57 2.45 -15.32
N LYS A 154 -0.70 2.42 -15.75
CA LYS A 154 -1.79 1.82 -15.00
C LYS A 154 -1.67 0.29 -15.03
N ILE A 155 -2.03 -0.37 -13.94
CA ILE A 155 -2.21 -1.84 -13.93
C ILE A 155 -3.40 -2.17 -14.82
N ASN A 156 -3.11 -2.62 -16.05
CA ASN A 156 -4.06 -3.03 -17.08
C ASN A 156 -3.63 -4.37 -17.70
N ASP A 157 -4.40 -4.90 -18.65
CA ASP A 157 -4.08 -6.20 -19.29
C ASP A 157 -2.69 -6.23 -19.94
N GLU A 158 -2.26 -5.11 -20.54
CA GLU A 158 -0.92 -4.99 -21.14
C GLU A 158 0.19 -5.10 -20.08
N VAL A 159 0.06 -4.34 -18.99
CA VAL A 159 1.03 -4.37 -17.88
C VAL A 159 1.04 -5.72 -17.19
N ILE A 160 -0.13 -6.31 -16.94
CA ILE A 160 -0.24 -7.66 -16.36
C ILE A 160 0.44 -8.70 -17.26
N GLY A 161 0.22 -8.64 -18.58
CA GLY A 161 0.89 -9.52 -19.54
C GLY A 161 2.41 -9.43 -19.44
N LYS A 162 2.96 -8.21 -19.40
CA LYS A 162 4.42 -8.00 -19.21
C LYS A 162 4.92 -8.54 -17.88
N LEU A 163 4.18 -8.36 -16.79
CA LEU A 163 4.55 -8.90 -15.48
C LEU A 163 4.57 -10.44 -15.50
N VAL A 164 3.63 -11.09 -16.20
CA VAL A 164 3.62 -12.54 -16.39
C VAL A 164 4.83 -13.02 -17.18
N GLU A 165 5.17 -12.36 -18.29
CA GLU A 165 6.37 -12.70 -19.07
C GLU A 165 7.66 -12.57 -18.22
N LEU A 166 7.75 -11.52 -17.41
CA LEU A 166 8.89 -11.32 -16.50
C LEU A 166 8.91 -12.33 -15.36
N ASN A 167 7.75 -12.74 -14.84
CA ASN A 167 7.64 -13.78 -13.82
C ASN A 167 8.13 -15.13 -14.37
N GLU A 168 7.70 -15.50 -15.58
CA GLU A 168 8.12 -16.74 -16.23
C GLU A 168 9.63 -16.74 -16.55
N LYS A 169 10.17 -15.60 -16.98
CA LYS A 169 11.56 -15.48 -17.43
C LYS A 169 12.57 -15.28 -16.30
N TYR A 170 12.21 -14.50 -15.29
CA TYR A 170 13.13 -14.03 -14.24
C TYR A 170 12.64 -14.32 -12.82
N GLY A 171 11.43 -14.86 -12.64
CA GLY A 171 10.89 -15.21 -11.33
C GLY A 171 10.47 -14.02 -10.47
N ILE A 172 10.21 -12.85 -11.05
CA ILE A 172 9.73 -11.68 -10.28
C ILE A 172 8.38 -11.98 -9.62
N ASN A 173 8.11 -11.45 -8.43
CA ASN A 173 6.79 -11.60 -7.81
C ASN A 173 5.74 -10.81 -8.62
N LEU A 174 4.61 -11.44 -8.96
CA LEU A 174 3.58 -10.78 -9.78
C LEU A 174 2.91 -9.63 -9.02
N ALA A 175 2.70 -9.79 -7.72
CA ALA A 175 2.18 -8.74 -6.87
C ALA A 175 3.25 -7.73 -6.43
N GLY A 176 4.52 -7.90 -6.79
CA GLY A 176 5.60 -7.01 -6.36
C GLY A 176 5.86 -7.05 -4.85
N GLU A 177 5.49 -8.14 -4.16
CA GLU A 177 5.62 -8.25 -2.69
C GLU A 177 7.08 -8.15 -2.21
N GLY A 178 8.05 -8.53 -3.05
CA GLY A 178 9.48 -8.43 -2.77
C GLY A 178 10.06 -7.03 -3.01
N GLY A 179 9.23 -6.06 -3.40
CA GLY A 179 9.67 -4.71 -3.77
C GLY A 179 10.07 -4.57 -5.24
N GLU A 180 9.71 -5.55 -6.10
CA GLU A 180 10.01 -5.52 -7.53
C GLU A 180 9.39 -4.30 -8.21
N PHE A 181 8.20 -3.89 -7.74
CA PHE A 181 7.59 -2.64 -8.10
C PHE A 181 6.66 -2.14 -6.99
N GLU A 182 6.49 -0.82 -6.91
CA GLU A 182 5.53 -0.19 -6.02
C GLU A 182 4.46 0.54 -6.84
N THR A 183 3.28 0.72 -6.25
CA THR A 183 2.14 1.35 -6.92
C THR A 183 1.57 2.49 -6.09
N LEU A 184 0.83 3.38 -6.75
CA LEU A 184 0.00 4.39 -6.13
C LEU A 184 -1.41 4.28 -6.71
N VAL A 185 -2.41 4.10 -5.86
CA VAL A 185 -3.81 4.13 -6.26
C VAL A 185 -4.28 5.57 -6.31
N VAL A 186 -4.54 6.07 -7.52
CA VAL A 186 -4.99 7.44 -7.75
C VAL A 186 -6.51 7.55 -7.82
N ASP A 187 -7.20 6.44 -8.08
CA ASP A 187 -8.65 6.34 -7.93
C ASP A 187 -9.10 4.92 -7.56
N ALA A 188 -10.15 4.82 -6.75
CA ALA A 188 -10.76 3.56 -6.32
C ALA A 188 -12.21 3.79 -5.85
N PRO A 189 -13.11 2.78 -5.82
CA PRO A 189 -14.53 2.97 -5.54
C PRO A 189 -14.85 3.78 -4.27
N LEU A 190 -14.12 3.56 -3.17
CA LEU A 190 -14.33 4.28 -1.90
C LEU A 190 -13.78 5.72 -1.89
N TYR A 191 -13.15 6.17 -2.98
CA TYR A 191 -12.73 7.55 -3.13
C TYR A 191 -13.93 8.39 -3.56
N ARG A 192 -14.10 9.58 -3.01
CA ARG A 192 -15.11 10.57 -3.46
C ARG A 192 -14.55 11.51 -4.53
N ARG A 193 -13.23 11.58 -4.64
CA ARG A 193 -12.46 12.39 -5.59
C ARG A 193 -11.27 11.57 -6.06
N LYS A 194 -10.86 11.72 -7.31
CA LYS A 194 -9.63 11.10 -7.81
C LYS A 194 -8.43 12.02 -7.65
N ILE A 195 -7.26 11.44 -7.47
CA ILE A 195 -5.98 12.16 -7.44
C ILE A 195 -5.49 12.30 -8.88
N VAL A 196 -5.25 13.53 -9.32
CA VAL A 196 -4.65 13.79 -10.63
C VAL A 196 -3.23 14.30 -10.41
N ILE A 197 -2.25 13.50 -10.82
CA ILE A 197 -0.83 13.86 -10.79
C ILE A 197 -0.60 14.95 -11.84
N LYS A 198 -0.03 16.08 -11.44
CA LYS A 198 0.30 17.21 -12.32
C LYS A 198 1.78 17.23 -12.67
N ASP A 199 2.64 16.93 -11.70
CA ASP A 199 4.09 17.01 -11.86
C ASP A 199 4.79 15.97 -10.99
N TYR A 200 5.90 15.43 -11.49
CA TYR A 200 6.70 14.41 -10.83
C TYR A 200 8.15 14.41 -11.31
N ASP A 201 9.06 13.98 -10.44
CA ASP A 201 10.43 13.67 -10.81
C ASP A 201 10.60 12.16 -11.03
N ILE A 202 11.57 11.77 -11.85
CA ILE A 202 12.05 10.39 -11.92
C ILE A 202 13.46 10.35 -11.36
N ILE A 203 13.62 9.64 -10.25
CA ILE A 203 14.91 9.32 -9.65
C ILE A 203 15.37 7.98 -10.22
N ARG A 204 16.58 7.95 -10.77
CA ARG A 204 17.18 6.76 -11.39
C ARG A 204 18.37 6.31 -10.57
N GLU A 205 18.41 5.02 -10.30
CA GLU A 205 19.55 4.32 -9.72
C GLU A 205 20.00 3.21 -10.69
N PRO A 206 21.18 2.59 -10.50
CA PRO A 206 21.69 1.62 -11.45
C PRO A 206 20.74 0.46 -11.79
N LEU A 207 19.88 0.05 -10.85
CA LEU A 207 18.97 -1.08 -10.99
C LEU A 207 17.51 -0.75 -10.60
N SER A 208 17.20 0.52 -10.38
CA SER A 208 15.88 0.96 -9.94
C SER A 208 15.50 2.30 -10.56
N ALA A 209 14.20 2.54 -10.70
CA ALA A 209 13.69 3.85 -11.06
C ALA A 209 12.42 4.14 -10.24
N THR A 210 12.30 5.37 -9.73
CA THR A 210 11.20 5.78 -8.87
C THR A 210 10.60 7.11 -9.34
N MET A 211 9.29 7.14 -9.52
CA MET A 211 8.49 8.32 -9.80
C MET A 211 8.03 8.98 -8.49
N ILE A 212 8.53 10.19 -8.22
CA ILE A 212 8.20 10.97 -7.03
C ILE A 212 7.24 12.10 -7.40
N VAL A 213 6.01 12.02 -6.90
CA VAL A 213 4.96 13.02 -7.17
C VAL A 213 5.28 14.34 -6.46
N LYS A 214 5.44 15.41 -7.24
CA LYS A 214 5.70 16.78 -6.74
C LYS A 214 4.43 17.57 -6.53
N SER A 215 3.51 17.49 -7.48
CA SER A 215 2.23 18.19 -7.37
C SER A 215 1.09 17.38 -7.95
N PHE A 216 -0.07 17.52 -7.32
CA PHE A 216 -1.30 16.85 -7.68
C PHE A 216 -2.49 17.72 -7.27
N TYR A 217 -3.68 17.37 -7.74
CA TYR A 217 -4.93 17.95 -7.26
C TYR A 217 -6.02 16.88 -7.17
N LEU A 218 -7.04 17.14 -6.36
CA LEU A 218 -8.21 16.27 -6.25
C LEU A 218 -9.29 16.70 -7.24
N ALA A 219 -9.62 15.86 -8.21
CA ALA A 219 -10.69 16.09 -9.17
C ALA A 219 -11.98 15.36 -8.73
N PRO A 220 -13.16 15.87 -9.09
CA PRO A 220 -14.38 15.06 -9.06
C PRO A 220 -14.18 13.76 -9.87
N LYS A 221 -14.88 12.71 -9.46
CA LYS A 221 -14.93 11.45 -10.20
C LYS A 221 -15.71 11.61 -11.49
#